data_AF-A0A2D5BSS6-F1
#
_entry.id   AF-A0A2D5BSS6-F1
#
_cell.length_a   1.000
_cell.length_b   1.000
_cell.length_c   1.000
_cell.angle_alpha   90.00
_cell.angle_beta   90.00
_cell.angle_gamma   90.00
#
_symmetry.space_group_name_H-M   'P 1'
#
loop_
_entity.id
_entity.type
_entity.pdbx_description
1 polymer ?
#
loop_
_entity_poly.entity_id
_entity_poly.type
_entity_poly.pdbx_seq_one_letter_code
_entity_poly.pdbx_strand_id
1 'polypeptide(L)'
;MLDAWKKMQQGDYVSALEAAGEAVYLDPRRSDGYLLLGDVHLREGNLGEAREAFEGARSKAGLGARDGGGDEAIVEALGGLARCDLMAGAWEQAIGSLRRVLDADASDPLGVRQMIAEVQLLIGRPEASLEALPDRATASADALLVGCFASLEVGRVEDAVAYAHGALLRNPYLPACLVGEDPPDLEIVHGTEEGSADFAADIAARLSPYLEQRPDRLDTFSEIATTPTVMREVSELVELAKSLNREDDPEARNSLALRIGHLRDPSRLRDVLAEVLVELEADLT
;
A
#
# COMPACT_ATOMS: atom_id res chain seq x y z
N MET A 1 -24.39 6.01 9.24
CA MET A 1 -23.02 6.03 8.68
C MET A 1 -21.95 5.82 9.75
N LEU A 2 -21.65 6.79 10.64
CA LEU A 2 -20.61 6.63 11.68
C LEU A 2 -20.82 5.42 12.61
N ASP A 3 -22.07 5.12 12.95
CA ASP A 3 -22.41 3.97 13.80
C ASP A 3 -22.08 2.61 13.14
N ALA A 4 -22.35 2.48 11.84
CA ALA A 4 -22.05 1.26 11.09
C ALA A 4 -20.54 1.03 10.94
N TRP A 5 -19.77 2.08 10.63
CA TRP A 5 -18.31 2.01 10.57
C TRP A 5 -17.69 1.58 11.89
N LYS A 6 -18.19 2.13 13.00
CA LYS A 6 -17.76 1.74 14.35
C LYS A 6 -18.05 0.26 14.64
N LYS A 7 -19.24 -0.22 14.26
CA LYS A 7 -19.62 -1.64 14.44
C LYS A 7 -18.75 -2.58 13.60
N MET A 8 -18.39 -2.18 12.37
CA MET A 8 -17.45 -2.96 11.55
C MET A 8 -16.07 -3.04 12.18
N GLN A 9 -15.56 -1.95 12.77
CA GLN A 9 -14.27 -1.98 13.49
C GLN A 9 -14.31 -2.91 14.71
N GLN A 10 -15.49 -3.14 15.28
CA GLN A 10 -15.71 -4.06 16.40
C GLN A 10 -15.97 -5.51 15.95
N GLY A 11 -16.01 -5.78 14.64
CA GLY A 11 -16.37 -7.08 14.08
C GLY A 11 -17.86 -7.43 14.19
N ASP A 12 -18.71 -6.49 14.61
CA ASP A 12 -20.16 -6.69 14.69
C ASP A 12 -20.80 -6.40 13.33
N TYR A 13 -20.58 -7.32 12.39
CA TYR A 13 -21.05 -7.20 11.02
C TYR A 13 -22.58 -7.27 10.91
N VAL A 14 -23.26 -8.01 11.80
CA VAL A 14 -24.73 -8.09 11.84
C VAL A 14 -25.32 -6.71 12.13
N SER A 15 -24.86 -6.05 13.20
CA SER A 15 -25.37 -4.71 13.53
C SER A 15 -24.95 -3.65 12.50
N ALA A 16 -23.81 -3.85 11.82
CA ALA A 16 -23.38 -2.98 10.73
C ALA A 16 -24.26 -3.14 9.48
N LEU A 17 -24.62 -4.36 9.12
CA LEU A 17 -25.57 -4.66 8.04
C LEU A 17 -26.94 -4.04 8.30
N GLU A 18 -27.46 -4.16 9.53
CA GLU A 18 -28.74 -3.53 9.90
C GLU A 18 -28.69 -2.01 9.72
N ALA A 19 -27.64 -1.36 10.20
CA ALA A 19 -27.47 0.09 10.09
C ALA A 19 -27.27 0.54 8.63
N ALA A 20 -26.58 -0.25 7.81
CA ALA A 20 -26.38 0.02 6.39
C ALA A 20 -27.68 -0.18 5.60
N GLY A 21 -28.45 -1.23 5.91
CA GLY A 21 -29.77 -1.49 5.34
C GLY A 21 -30.78 -0.41 5.70
N GLU A 22 -30.77 0.08 6.95
CA GLU A 22 -31.58 1.23 7.36
C GLU A 22 -31.24 2.48 6.56
N ALA A 23 -29.95 2.77 6.31
CA ALA A 23 -29.54 3.91 5.50
C ALA A 23 -30.11 3.83 4.07
N VAL A 24 -30.05 2.65 3.43
CA VAL A 24 -30.65 2.43 2.11
C VAL A 24 -32.17 2.51 2.15
N TYR A 25 -32.82 2.02 3.21
CA TYR A 25 -34.27 2.11 3.37
C TYR A 25 -34.75 3.57 3.53
N LEU A 26 -34.03 4.36 4.32
CA LEU A 26 -34.36 5.76 4.59
C LEU A 26 -34.18 6.65 3.35
N ASP A 27 -33.11 6.44 2.58
CA ASP A 27 -32.90 7.14 1.31
C ASP A 27 -32.32 6.23 0.22
N PRO A 28 -33.18 5.55 -0.55
CA PRO A 28 -32.75 4.62 -1.60
C PRO A 28 -32.02 5.27 -2.79
N ARG A 29 -31.93 6.61 -2.83
CA ARG A 29 -31.30 7.36 -3.92
C ARG A 29 -29.90 7.83 -3.59
N ARG A 30 -29.47 7.78 -2.33
CA ARG A 30 -28.10 8.13 -1.96
C ARG A 30 -27.17 6.95 -2.15
N SER A 31 -25.98 7.20 -2.66
CA SER A 31 -24.94 6.19 -2.89
C SER A 31 -24.28 5.71 -1.59
N ASP A 32 -24.20 6.56 -0.55
CA ASP A 32 -23.50 6.28 0.70
C ASP A 32 -24.02 5.05 1.46
N GLY A 33 -25.34 4.86 1.52
CA GLY A 33 -25.94 3.65 2.11
C GLY A 33 -25.52 2.37 1.38
N TYR A 34 -25.43 2.42 0.05
CA TYR A 34 -25.00 1.28 -0.77
C TYR A 34 -23.48 1.04 -0.68
N LEU A 35 -22.67 2.10 -0.59
CA LEU A 35 -21.22 1.99 -0.37
C LEU A 35 -20.94 1.27 0.95
N LEU A 36 -21.64 1.68 2.01
CA LEU A 36 -21.53 1.05 3.32
C LEU A 36 -21.98 -0.42 3.29
N LEU A 37 -23.10 -0.75 2.64
CA LEU A 37 -23.52 -2.14 2.47
C LEU A 37 -22.43 -2.97 1.74
N GLY A 38 -21.85 -2.40 0.69
CA GLY A 38 -20.77 -3.04 -0.06
C GLY A 38 -19.56 -3.34 0.81
N ASP A 39 -19.10 -2.37 1.60
CA ASP A 39 -17.96 -2.56 2.50
C ASP A 39 -18.25 -3.59 3.60
N VAL A 40 -19.47 -3.66 4.12
CA VAL A 40 -19.83 -4.64 5.16
C VAL A 40 -19.81 -6.04 4.58
N HIS A 41 -20.47 -6.26 3.44
CA HIS A 41 -20.47 -7.54 2.76
C HIS A 41 -19.06 -7.96 2.32
N LEU A 42 -18.23 -7.02 1.86
CA LEU A 42 -16.84 -7.29 1.48
C LEU A 42 -16.03 -7.81 2.68
N ARG A 43 -16.16 -7.20 3.86
CA ARG A 43 -15.47 -7.64 5.07
C ARG A 43 -15.94 -9.00 5.58
N GLU A 44 -17.20 -9.34 5.37
CA GLU A 44 -17.72 -10.69 5.67
C GLU A 44 -17.34 -11.74 4.61
N GLY A 45 -16.70 -11.35 3.49
CA GLY A 45 -16.39 -12.24 2.39
C GLY A 45 -17.58 -12.57 1.48
N ASN A 46 -18.71 -11.88 1.64
CA ASN A 46 -19.92 -12.00 0.83
C ASN A 46 -19.74 -11.23 -0.50
N LEU A 47 -18.83 -11.72 -1.36
CA LEU A 47 -18.36 -10.99 -2.55
C LEU A 47 -19.47 -10.67 -3.56
N GLY A 48 -20.49 -11.54 -3.67
CA GLY A 48 -21.62 -11.33 -4.57
C GLY A 48 -22.46 -10.12 -4.16
N GLU A 49 -22.90 -10.13 -2.90
CA GLU A 49 -23.68 -9.06 -2.28
C GLU A 49 -22.90 -7.75 -2.21
N ALA A 50 -21.59 -7.82 -1.92
CA ALA A 50 -20.71 -6.65 -1.94
C ALA A 50 -20.69 -5.99 -3.33
N ARG A 51 -20.52 -6.81 -4.38
CA ARG A 51 -20.50 -6.35 -5.76
C ARG A 51 -21.83 -5.72 -6.17
N GLU A 52 -22.96 -6.35 -5.85
CA GLU A 52 -24.29 -5.79 -6.12
C GLU A 52 -24.48 -4.43 -5.43
N ALA A 53 -24.05 -4.31 -4.18
CA ALA A 53 -24.12 -3.05 -3.43
C ALA A 53 -23.25 -1.95 -4.05
N PHE A 54 -21.99 -2.24 -4.41
CA PHE A 54 -21.13 -1.25 -5.07
C PHE A 54 -21.62 -0.85 -6.48
N GLU A 55 -22.17 -1.79 -7.25
CA GLU A 55 -22.82 -1.46 -8.54
C GLU A 55 -24.04 -0.55 -8.32
N GLY A 56 -24.82 -0.83 -7.28
CA GLY A 56 -25.92 0.02 -6.81
C GLY A 56 -25.45 1.43 -6.47
N ALA A 57 -24.41 1.56 -5.65
CA ALA A 57 -23.79 2.83 -5.27
C ALA A 57 -23.38 3.65 -6.50
N ARG A 58 -22.64 3.05 -7.43
CA ARG A 58 -22.21 3.69 -8.68
C ARG A 58 -23.40 4.17 -9.51
N SER A 59 -24.44 3.34 -9.63
CA SER A 59 -25.67 3.69 -10.36
C SER A 59 -26.38 4.89 -9.73
N LYS A 60 -26.45 4.96 -8.39
CA LYS A 60 -27.10 6.08 -7.68
C LYS A 60 -26.28 7.36 -7.71
N ALA A 61 -24.95 7.27 -7.61
CA ALA A 61 -24.04 8.41 -7.70
C ALA A 61 -24.24 9.18 -9.01
N GLY A 62 -24.39 8.47 -10.14
CA GLY A 62 -24.67 9.09 -11.45
C GLY A 62 -26.08 9.69 -11.62
N LEU A 63 -27.02 9.39 -10.73
CA LEU A 63 -28.40 9.89 -10.76
C LEU A 63 -28.68 11.02 -9.74
N GLY A 64 -27.83 11.14 -8.71
CA GLY A 64 -28.04 11.99 -7.53
C GLY A 64 -27.14 13.22 -7.42
N ALA A 65 -26.19 13.43 -8.35
CA ALA A 65 -25.22 14.53 -8.29
C ALA A 65 -25.84 15.91 -8.59
N ARG A 66 -26.62 16.46 -7.64
CA ARG A 66 -26.99 17.88 -7.64
C ARG A 66 -25.99 18.76 -6.89
N ASP A 67 -25.15 18.16 -6.04
CA ASP A 67 -24.31 18.88 -5.08
C ASP A 67 -22.79 18.62 -5.25
N GLY A 68 -22.36 18.12 -6.42
CA GLY A 68 -20.92 18.00 -6.76
C GLY A 68 -20.15 16.82 -6.16
N GLY A 69 -20.74 15.99 -5.29
CA GLY A 69 -20.11 14.79 -4.70
C GLY A 69 -20.29 13.47 -5.48
N GLY A 70 -20.75 13.53 -6.73
CA GLY A 70 -21.03 12.32 -7.53
C GLY A 70 -19.77 11.57 -7.93
N ASP A 71 -18.68 12.28 -8.21
CA ASP A 71 -17.44 11.71 -8.73
C ASP A 71 -16.68 10.92 -7.65
N GLU A 72 -16.67 11.43 -6.41
CA GLU A 72 -16.08 10.73 -5.24
C GLU A 72 -16.79 9.40 -4.96
N ALA A 73 -18.13 9.40 -4.94
CA ALA A 73 -18.89 8.16 -4.73
C ALA A 73 -18.73 7.15 -5.89
N ILE A 74 -18.51 7.63 -7.12
CA ILE A 74 -18.17 6.76 -8.26
C ILE A 74 -16.79 6.14 -8.06
N VAL A 75 -15.79 6.94 -7.65
CA VAL A 75 -14.42 6.49 -7.34
C VAL A 75 -14.43 5.44 -6.22
N GLU A 76 -15.14 5.68 -5.12
CA GLU A 76 -15.26 4.74 -4.01
C GLU A 76 -15.94 3.43 -4.43
N ALA A 77 -17.04 3.52 -5.19
CA ALA A 77 -17.73 2.33 -5.68
C ALA A 77 -16.86 1.50 -6.63
N LEU A 78 -16.13 2.14 -7.54
CA LEU A 78 -15.19 1.47 -8.43
C LEU A 78 -14.03 0.82 -7.65
N GLY A 79 -13.53 1.48 -6.61
CA GLY A 79 -12.56 0.92 -5.67
C GLY A 79 -13.10 -0.32 -4.94
N GLY A 80 -14.35 -0.28 -4.47
CA GLY A 80 -15.04 -1.43 -3.87
C GLY A 80 -15.18 -2.62 -4.82
N LEU A 81 -15.56 -2.37 -6.08
CA LEU A 81 -15.63 -3.41 -7.12
C LEU A 81 -14.25 -4.02 -7.41
N ALA A 82 -13.21 -3.18 -7.50
CA ALA A 82 -11.85 -3.66 -7.67
C ALA A 82 -11.43 -4.57 -6.50
N ARG A 83 -11.71 -4.20 -5.24
CA ARG A 83 -11.44 -5.07 -4.07
C ARG A 83 -12.19 -6.39 -4.13
N CYS A 84 -13.45 -6.41 -4.58
CA CYS A 84 -14.19 -7.64 -4.80
C CYS A 84 -13.48 -8.55 -5.83
N ASP A 85 -13.06 -7.96 -6.95
CA ASP A 85 -12.36 -8.69 -8.01
C ASP A 85 -10.98 -9.20 -7.54
N LEU A 86 -10.25 -8.44 -6.71
CA LEU A 86 -8.99 -8.86 -6.09
C LEU A 86 -9.21 -10.07 -5.16
N MET A 87 -10.20 -10.00 -4.27
CA MET A 87 -10.51 -11.11 -3.36
C MET A 87 -10.99 -12.37 -4.09
N ALA A 88 -11.63 -12.21 -5.25
CA ALA A 88 -12.05 -13.31 -6.10
C ALA A 88 -10.91 -13.89 -6.97
N GLY A 89 -9.72 -13.29 -6.95
CA GLY A 89 -8.61 -13.65 -7.85
C GLY A 89 -8.86 -13.30 -9.33
N ALA A 90 -9.82 -12.42 -9.60
CA ALA A 90 -10.20 -11.98 -10.93
C ALA A 90 -9.29 -10.82 -11.41
N TRP A 91 -7.97 -11.07 -11.47
CA TRP A 91 -6.92 -10.07 -11.63
C TRP A 91 -7.12 -9.08 -12.79
N GLU A 92 -7.51 -9.57 -13.98
CA GLU A 92 -7.75 -8.71 -15.15
C GLU A 92 -8.96 -7.79 -14.97
N GLN A 93 -10.02 -8.29 -14.30
CA GLN A 93 -11.20 -7.50 -14.00
C GLN A 93 -10.87 -6.43 -12.96
N ALA A 94 -10.09 -6.81 -11.92
CA ALA A 94 -9.59 -5.89 -10.92
C ALA A 94 -8.77 -4.75 -11.56
N ILE A 95 -7.79 -5.06 -12.42
CA ILE A 95 -7.01 -4.04 -13.14
C ILE A 95 -7.93 -3.13 -13.97
N GLY A 96 -8.94 -3.69 -14.65
CA GLY A 96 -9.92 -2.91 -15.41
C GLY A 96 -10.73 -1.96 -14.52
N SER A 97 -11.18 -2.41 -13.36
CA SER A 97 -11.91 -1.61 -12.37
C SER A 97 -11.02 -0.51 -11.76
N LEU A 98 -9.78 -0.83 -11.40
CA LEU A 98 -8.80 0.14 -10.89
C LEU A 98 -8.44 1.21 -11.92
N ARG A 99 -8.30 0.84 -13.20
CA ARG A 99 -8.07 1.84 -14.27
C ARG A 99 -9.24 2.79 -14.44
N ARG A 100 -10.48 2.32 -14.27
CA ARG A 100 -11.66 3.19 -14.29
C ARG A 100 -11.68 4.17 -13.11
N VAL A 101 -11.09 3.81 -11.97
CA VAL A 101 -10.88 4.78 -10.88
C VAL A 101 -9.98 5.91 -11.36
N LEU A 102 -8.86 5.60 -12.02
CA LEU A 102 -7.94 6.61 -12.56
C LEU A 102 -8.54 7.42 -13.72
N ASP A 103 -9.42 6.82 -14.52
CA ASP A 103 -10.17 7.54 -15.56
C ASP A 103 -11.16 8.56 -14.97
N ALA A 104 -11.72 8.26 -13.80
CA ALA A 104 -12.64 9.14 -13.06
C ALA A 104 -11.88 10.23 -12.28
N ASP A 105 -10.77 9.85 -11.62
CA ASP A 105 -9.90 10.77 -10.91
C ASP A 105 -8.42 10.36 -11.08
N ALA A 106 -7.72 11.11 -11.92
CA ALA A 106 -6.31 10.86 -12.22
C ALA A 106 -5.35 11.21 -11.07
N SER A 107 -5.82 11.89 -10.02
CA SER A 107 -5.01 12.24 -8.83
C SER A 107 -4.68 11.03 -7.97
N ASP A 108 -5.33 9.89 -8.24
CA ASP A 108 -5.16 8.63 -7.54
C ASP A 108 -5.46 8.70 -6.02
N PRO A 109 -6.66 9.17 -5.63
CA PRO A 109 -6.99 9.40 -4.22
C PRO A 109 -7.05 8.11 -3.38
N LEU A 110 -7.18 6.95 -4.05
CA LEU A 110 -7.26 5.64 -3.41
C LEU A 110 -5.95 4.83 -3.51
N GLY A 111 -4.88 5.41 -4.06
CA GLY A 111 -3.61 4.69 -4.27
C GLY A 111 -3.71 3.48 -5.21
N VAL A 112 -4.66 3.49 -6.15
CA VAL A 112 -4.91 2.36 -7.05
C VAL A 112 -3.76 2.10 -8.01
N ARG A 113 -2.84 3.06 -8.24
CA ARG A 113 -1.61 2.80 -8.99
C ARG A 113 -0.74 1.71 -8.35
N GLN A 114 -0.59 1.75 -7.03
CA GLN A 114 0.14 0.72 -6.28
C GLN A 114 -0.58 -0.63 -6.39
N MET A 115 -1.91 -0.66 -6.26
CA MET A 115 -2.68 -1.89 -6.44
C MET A 115 -2.55 -2.47 -7.86
N ILE A 116 -2.59 -1.63 -8.90
CA ILE A 116 -2.40 -2.08 -10.29
C ILE A 116 -0.99 -2.66 -10.45
N ALA A 117 0.04 -1.97 -9.95
CA ALA A 117 1.42 -2.42 -10.06
C ALA A 117 1.61 -3.80 -9.41
N GLU A 118 1.10 -3.98 -8.20
CA GLU A 118 1.16 -5.24 -7.48
C GLU A 118 0.48 -6.38 -8.23
N VAL A 119 -0.76 -6.18 -8.71
CA VAL A 119 -1.47 -7.22 -9.46
C VAL A 119 -0.71 -7.57 -10.73
N GLN A 120 -0.14 -6.58 -11.44
CA GLN A 120 0.68 -6.82 -12.63
C GLN A 120 1.92 -7.66 -12.30
N LEU A 121 2.59 -7.40 -11.16
CA LEU A 121 3.70 -8.22 -10.69
C LEU A 121 3.23 -9.67 -10.39
N LEU A 122 2.14 -9.83 -9.64
CA LEU A 122 1.59 -11.14 -9.27
C LEU A 122 1.22 -12.00 -10.49
N ILE A 123 0.74 -11.38 -11.58
CA ILE A 123 0.40 -12.09 -12.83
C ILE A 123 1.56 -12.19 -13.83
N GLY A 124 2.78 -11.82 -13.43
CA GLY A 124 3.98 -11.99 -14.25
C GLY A 124 4.15 -10.96 -15.37
N ARG A 125 3.74 -9.70 -15.12
CA ARG A 125 3.87 -8.57 -16.06
C ARG A 125 4.69 -7.43 -15.44
N PRO A 126 6.00 -7.64 -15.21
CA PRO A 126 6.81 -6.73 -14.43
C PRO A 126 7.02 -5.36 -15.10
N GLU A 127 7.07 -5.27 -16.44
CA GLU A 127 7.14 -3.99 -17.13
C GLU A 127 5.87 -3.15 -16.93
N ALA A 128 4.70 -3.80 -17.02
CA ALA A 128 3.42 -3.12 -16.77
C ALA A 128 3.27 -2.75 -15.29
N SER A 129 3.85 -3.54 -14.38
CA SER A 129 3.97 -3.18 -12.96
C SER A 129 4.76 -1.89 -12.80
N LEU A 130 5.95 -1.81 -13.38
CA LEU A 130 6.81 -0.61 -13.31
C LEU A 130 6.15 0.62 -13.92
N GLU A 131 5.40 0.48 -15.02
CA GLU A 131 4.66 1.59 -15.64
C GLU A 131 3.53 2.13 -14.75
N ALA A 132 2.91 1.26 -13.96
CA ALA A 132 1.80 1.63 -13.09
C ALA A 132 2.22 2.34 -11.80
N LEU A 133 3.48 2.18 -11.37
CA LEU A 133 3.94 2.70 -10.08
C LEU A 133 3.81 4.22 -9.95
N PRO A 134 3.46 4.73 -8.74
CA PRO A 134 3.53 6.16 -8.46
C PRO A 134 4.99 6.67 -8.46
N ASP A 135 5.14 7.99 -8.44
CA ASP A 135 6.45 8.64 -8.31
C ASP A 135 7.17 8.16 -7.05
N ARG A 136 8.46 7.77 -7.16
CA ARG A 136 9.24 7.22 -6.04
C ARG A 136 9.31 8.16 -4.83
N ALA A 137 9.26 9.48 -5.05
CA ALA A 137 9.26 10.48 -3.98
C ALA A 137 8.01 10.38 -3.09
N THR A 138 6.88 9.98 -3.66
CA THR A 138 5.60 9.87 -2.93
C THR A 138 5.18 8.42 -2.66
N ALA A 139 5.68 7.46 -3.43
CA ALA A 139 5.34 6.04 -3.38
C ALA A 139 5.49 5.40 -1.98
N SER A 140 4.44 4.80 -1.44
CA SER A 140 4.45 4.06 -0.17
C SER A 140 5.50 2.93 -0.12
N ALA A 141 5.78 2.42 1.09
CA ALA A 141 6.78 1.35 1.28
C ALA A 141 6.49 0.11 0.41
N ASP A 142 5.22 -0.25 0.26
CA ASP A 142 4.78 -1.39 -0.54
C ASP A 142 4.90 -1.15 -2.05
N ALA A 143 4.57 0.05 -2.54
CA ALA A 143 4.80 0.44 -3.93
C ALA A 143 6.30 0.38 -4.28
N LEU A 144 7.16 0.85 -3.37
CA LEU A 144 8.61 0.74 -3.56
C LEU A 144 9.07 -0.72 -3.55
N LEU A 145 8.55 -1.57 -2.66
CA LEU A 145 8.88 -2.98 -2.62
C LEU A 145 8.43 -3.72 -3.90
N VAL A 146 7.22 -3.45 -4.40
CA VAL A 146 6.73 -3.94 -5.70
C VAL A 146 7.66 -3.48 -6.82
N GLY A 147 8.10 -2.22 -6.80
CA GLY A 147 9.08 -1.69 -7.74
C GLY A 147 10.43 -2.42 -7.68
N CYS A 148 10.89 -2.80 -6.50
CA CYS A 148 12.11 -3.60 -6.33
C CYS A 148 11.97 -4.93 -7.06
N PHE A 149 10.94 -5.71 -6.73
CA PHE A 149 10.75 -7.03 -7.32
C PHE A 149 10.47 -6.97 -8.83
N ALA A 150 9.68 -6.02 -9.29
CA ALA A 150 9.44 -5.84 -10.72
C ALA A 150 10.75 -5.45 -11.46
N SER A 151 11.62 -4.65 -10.85
CA SER A 151 12.92 -4.29 -11.43
C SER A 151 13.87 -5.48 -11.51
N LEU A 152 13.86 -6.37 -10.50
CA LEU A 152 14.62 -7.62 -10.52
C LEU A 152 14.15 -8.56 -11.65
N GLU A 153 12.84 -8.69 -11.85
CA GLU A 153 12.30 -9.52 -12.94
C GLU A 153 12.75 -9.06 -14.32
N VAL A 154 12.89 -7.75 -14.54
CA VAL A 154 13.36 -7.18 -15.83
C VAL A 154 14.87 -6.97 -15.89
N GLY A 155 15.62 -7.40 -14.87
CA GLY A 155 17.08 -7.29 -14.83
C GLY A 155 17.63 -5.87 -14.63
N ARG A 156 16.83 -4.94 -14.09
CA ARG A 156 17.27 -3.57 -13.76
C ARG A 156 17.75 -3.50 -12.31
N VAL A 157 18.95 -4.02 -12.06
CA VAL A 157 19.52 -4.14 -10.71
C VAL A 157 19.66 -2.77 -10.02
N GLU A 158 20.14 -1.75 -10.72
CA GLU A 158 20.26 -0.39 -10.17
C GLU A 158 18.91 0.16 -9.66
N ASP A 159 17.84 -0.04 -10.44
CA ASP A 159 16.49 0.34 -10.03
C ASP A 159 16.02 -0.49 -8.83
N ALA A 160 16.28 -1.80 -8.84
CA ALA A 160 15.90 -2.69 -7.75
C ALA A 160 16.52 -2.28 -6.42
N VAL A 161 17.81 -1.91 -6.42
CA VAL A 161 18.51 -1.42 -5.23
C VAL A 161 17.92 -0.09 -4.76
N ALA A 162 17.67 0.86 -5.67
CA ALA A 162 17.07 2.13 -5.32
C ALA A 162 15.67 1.97 -4.71
N TYR A 163 14.85 1.07 -5.27
CA TYR A 163 13.53 0.74 -4.76
C TYR A 163 13.59 0.03 -3.39
N ALA A 164 14.45 -0.99 -3.24
CA ALA A 164 14.62 -1.71 -1.99
C ALA A 164 15.06 -0.77 -0.86
N HIS A 165 16.07 0.06 -1.12
CA HIS A 165 16.58 1.01 -0.14
C HIS A 165 15.49 2.02 0.28
N GLY A 166 14.76 2.57 -0.69
CA GLY A 166 13.63 3.45 -0.40
C GLY A 166 12.52 2.77 0.41
N ALA A 167 12.20 1.51 0.12
CA ALA A 167 11.21 0.72 0.86
C ALA A 167 11.62 0.55 2.32
N LEU A 168 12.89 0.18 2.58
CA LEU A 168 13.45 -0.01 3.92
C LEU A 168 13.48 1.28 4.74
N LEU A 169 13.74 2.43 4.09
CA LEU A 169 13.69 3.73 4.77
C LEU A 169 12.27 4.19 5.07
N ARG A 170 11.24 3.62 4.44
CA ARG A 170 9.84 3.86 4.78
C ARG A 170 9.33 2.90 5.84
N ASN A 171 9.69 1.63 5.73
CA ASN A 171 9.31 0.59 6.67
C ASN A 171 10.49 -0.36 6.97
N PRO A 172 11.16 -0.19 8.12
CA PRO A 172 12.33 -1.00 8.49
C PRO A 172 11.99 -2.42 8.94
N TYR A 173 10.71 -2.78 9.09
CA TYR A 173 10.28 -4.13 9.48
C TYR A 173 10.19 -5.10 8.30
N LEU A 174 10.24 -4.59 7.07
CA LEU A 174 10.09 -5.38 5.85
C LEU A 174 11.00 -6.63 5.81
N PRO A 175 12.31 -6.57 6.15
CA PRO A 175 13.16 -7.76 6.09
C PRO A 175 12.64 -8.91 6.94
N ALA A 176 12.33 -8.66 8.22
CA ALA A 176 11.83 -9.67 9.15
C ALA A 176 10.48 -10.25 8.68
N CYS A 177 9.54 -9.37 8.33
CA CYS A 177 8.20 -9.82 7.90
C CYS A 177 8.25 -10.64 6.59
N LEU A 178 9.11 -10.28 5.63
CA LEU A 178 9.20 -10.98 4.35
C LEU A 178 9.81 -12.38 4.48
N VAL A 179 10.67 -12.62 5.46
CA VAL A 179 11.22 -13.96 5.76
C VAL A 179 10.38 -14.74 6.77
N GLY A 180 9.26 -14.18 7.25
CA GLY A 180 8.37 -14.80 8.23
C GLY A 180 8.91 -14.81 9.66
N GLU A 181 9.82 -13.88 9.98
CA GLU A 181 10.32 -13.67 11.33
C GLU A 181 9.47 -12.64 12.09
N ASP A 182 9.50 -12.71 13.42
CA ASP A 182 8.89 -11.70 14.27
C ASP A 182 9.63 -10.36 14.09
N PRO A 183 8.93 -9.26 13.75
CA PRO A 183 9.56 -7.97 13.57
C PRO A 183 10.15 -7.47 14.91
N PRO A 184 11.36 -6.88 14.89
CA PRO A 184 12.00 -6.39 16.10
C PRO A 184 11.20 -5.26 16.74
N ASP A 185 11.25 -5.10 18.06
CA ASP A 185 10.76 -3.87 18.70
C ASP A 185 11.79 -2.75 18.46
N LEU A 186 11.44 -1.81 17.57
CA LEU A 186 12.30 -0.67 17.26
C LEU A 186 12.08 0.53 18.19
N GLU A 187 11.16 0.45 19.17
CA GLU A 187 10.80 1.54 20.08
C GLU A 187 10.44 2.85 19.37
N ILE A 188 9.90 2.77 18.15
CA ILE A 188 9.47 3.93 17.37
C ILE A 188 7.94 4.09 17.38
N VAL A 189 7.44 5.30 17.60
CA VAL A 189 6.05 5.65 17.36
C VAL A 189 5.87 5.89 15.87
N HIS A 190 4.93 5.16 15.28
CA HIS A 190 4.61 5.30 13.87
C HIS A 190 3.71 6.52 13.65
N GLY A 191 4.21 7.50 12.90
CA GLY A 191 3.41 8.67 12.50
C GLY A 191 2.32 8.34 11.49
N THR A 192 2.42 7.19 10.81
CA THR A 192 1.46 6.66 9.84
C THR A 192 1.34 5.15 10.03
N GLU A 193 0.20 4.55 9.68
CA GLU A 193 0.02 3.08 9.71
C GLU A 193 1.06 2.38 8.82
N GLU A 194 1.45 2.99 7.69
CA GLU A 194 2.42 2.46 6.73
C GLU A 194 3.81 2.17 7.31
N GLY A 195 4.19 2.84 8.41
CA GLY A 195 5.47 2.64 9.07
C GLY A 195 5.49 1.51 10.09
N SER A 196 4.35 0.85 10.33
CA SER A 196 4.19 -0.17 11.38
C SER A 196 4.62 -1.57 10.95
N ALA A 197 4.85 -2.43 11.95
CA ALA A 197 5.15 -3.84 11.76
C ALA A 197 3.95 -4.61 11.17
N ASP A 198 2.73 -4.30 11.62
CA ASP A 198 1.51 -4.91 11.09
C ASP A 198 1.34 -4.61 9.60
N PHE A 199 1.61 -3.38 9.18
CA PHE A 199 1.60 -3.02 7.76
C PHE A 199 2.66 -3.78 6.96
N ALA A 200 3.87 -3.96 7.51
CA ALA A 200 4.90 -4.78 6.85
C ALA A 200 4.48 -6.26 6.73
N ALA A 201 3.83 -6.81 7.75
CA ALA A 201 3.29 -8.17 7.73
C ALA A 201 2.19 -8.33 6.67
N ASP A 202 1.29 -7.35 6.54
CA ASP A 202 0.26 -7.34 5.50
C ASP A 202 0.86 -7.29 4.09
N ILE A 203 1.93 -6.52 3.87
CA ILE A 203 2.65 -6.54 2.58
C ILE A 203 3.25 -7.91 2.31
N ALA A 204 3.93 -8.49 3.30
CA ALA A 204 4.56 -9.80 3.16
C ALA A 204 3.53 -10.89 2.83
N ALA A 205 2.37 -10.88 3.48
CA ALA A 205 1.28 -11.80 3.22
C ALA A 205 0.73 -11.67 1.78
N ARG A 206 0.58 -10.44 1.27
CA ARG A 206 0.11 -10.20 -0.11
C ARG A 206 1.11 -10.65 -1.17
N LEU A 207 2.42 -10.48 -0.91
CA LEU A 207 3.48 -10.86 -1.84
C LEU A 207 3.94 -12.32 -1.70
N SER A 208 3.56 -13.01 -0.62
CA SER A 208 3.92 -14.41 -0.36
C SER A 208 3.69 -15.34 -1.56
N PRO A 209 2.53 -15.34 -2.27
CA PRO A 209 2.33 -16.21 -3.42
C PRO A 209 3.33 -15.99 -4.57
N TYR A 210 3.84 -14.77 -4.71
CA TYR A 210 4.88 -14.44 -5.69
C TYR A 210 6.26 -14.88 -5.20
N LEU A 211 6.61 -14.56 -3.94
CA LEU A 211 7.92 -14.88 -3.36
C LEU A 211 8.13 -16.39 -3.20
N GLU A 212 7.09 -17.17 -2.92
CA GLU A 212 7.15 -18.64 -2.90
C GLU A 212 7.56 -19.24 -4.26
N GLN A 213 7.19 -18.58 -5.37
CA GLN A 213 7.55 -18.99 -6.73
C GLN A 213 8.91 -18.41 -7.18
N ARG A 214 9.43 -17.45 -6.42
CA ARG A 214 10.59 -16.61 -6.74
C ARG A 214 11.46 -16.37 -5.49
N PRO A 215 11.92 -17.41 -4.79
CA PRO A 215 12.67 -17.26 -3.55
C PRO A 215 13.99 -16.50 -3.77
N ASP A 216 14.59 -16.62 -4.96
CA ASP A 216 15.79 -15.88 -5.36
C ASP A 216 15.60 -14.35 -5.29
N ARG A 217 14.38 -13.87 -5.48
CA ARG A 217 14.06 -12.43 -5.39
C ARG A 217 14.02 -11.95 -3.95
N LEU A 218 13.54 -12.79 -3.04
CA LEU A 218 13.62 -12.52 -1.61
C LEU A 218 15.08 -12.55 -1.14
N ASP A 219 15.87 -13.52 -1.61
CA ASP A 219 17.30 -13.62 -1.31
C ASP A 219 18.03 -12.34 -1.75
N THR A 220 17.83 -11.88 -3.00
CA THR A 220 18.43 -10.63 -3.49
C THR A 220 17.97 -9.41 -2.69
N PHE A 221 16.70 -9.32 -2.32
CA PHE A 221 16.22 -8.22 -1.47
C PHE A 221 16.90 -8.24 -0.10
N SER A 222 17.04 -9.42 0.52
CA SER A 222 17.74 -9.58 1.80
C SER A 222 19.21 -9.21 1.69
N GLU A 223 19.90 -9.62 0.63
CA GLU A 223 21.29 -9.20 0.35
C GLU A 223 21.41 -7.67 0.31
N ILE A 224 20.54 -6.99 -0.44
CA ILE A 224 20.47 -5.52 -0.49
C ILE A 224 20.20 -4.93 0.90
N ALA A 225 19.28 -5.50 1.67
CA ALA A 225 18.93 -5.01 3.01
C ALA A 225 20.09 -5.13 4.00
N THR A 226 21.00 -6.10 3.78
CA THR A 226 22.14 -6.36 4.65
C THR A 226 23.43 -5.69 4.23
N THR A 227 23.46 -4.90 3.15
CA THR A 227 24.70 -4.20 2.81
C THR A 227 25.05 -3.15 3.86
N PRO A 228 26.36 -2.93 4.15
CA PRO A 228 26.78 -1.98 5.17
C PRO A 228 26.18 -0.58 5.02
N THR A 229 26.07 -0.09 3.78
CA THR A 229 25.48 1.23 3.49
C THR A 229 23.99 1.28 3.84
N VAL A 230 23.20 0.29 3.40
CA VAL A 230 21.76 0.26 3.69
C VAL A 230 21.50 0.09 5.19
N MET A 231 22.21 -0.83 5.85
CA MET A 231 22.09 -1.04 7.29
C MET A 231 22.41 0.21 8.10
N ARG A 232 23.46 0.96 7.70
CA ARG A 232 23.84 2.21 8.35
C ARG A 232 22.72 3.26 8.26
N GLU A 233 22.09 3.41 7.10
CA GLU A 233 21.05 4.42 6.89
C GLU A 233 19.73 4.05 7.55
N VAL A 234 19.33 2.78 7.50
CA VAL A 234 18.17 2.28 8.23
C VAL A 234 18.38 2.45 9.75
N SER A 235 19.59 2.19 10.24
CA SER A 235 19.94 2.43 11.65
C SER A 235 19.87 3.92 12.02
N GLU A 236 20.40 4.81 11.18
CA GLU A 236 20.30 6.27 11.39
C GLU A 236 18.84 6.72 11.43
N LEU A 237 18.00 6.23 10.50
CA LEU A 237 16.57 6.51 10.48
C LEU A 237 15.89 6.10 11.80
N VAL A 238 16.16 4.88 12.28
CA VAL A 238 15.56 4.37 13.52
C VAL A 238 15.97 5.23 14.71
N GLU A 239 17.25 5.61 14.82
CA GLU A 239 17.74 6.46 15.91
C GLU A 239 17.16 7.89 15.85
N LEU A 240 16.99 8.44 14.65
CA LEU A 240 16.30 9.73 14.46
C LEU A 240 14.83 9.64 14.86
N ALA A 241 14.13 8.56 14.49
CA ALA A 241 12.74 8.34 14.84
C ALA A 241 12.57 8.17 16.37
N LYS A 242 13.43 7.39 17.03
CA LYS A 242 13.45 7.28 18.50
C LYS A 242 13.68 8.63 19.17
N SER A 243 14.63 9.42 18.65
CA SER A 243 14.91 10.77 19.15
C SER A 243 13.68 11.66 19.00
N LEU A 244 13.01 11.62 17.84
CA LEU A 244 11.80 12.40 17.57
C LEU A 244 10.65 12.03 18.53
N ASN A 245 10.53 10.78 18.96
CA ASN A 245 9.47 10.35 19.90
C ASN A 245 9.66 10.91 21.31
N ARG A 246 10.92 11.16 21.71
CA ARG A 246 11.28 11.63 23.05
C ARG A 246 11.45 13.15 23.10
N GLU A 247 11.44 13.81 21.96
CA GLU A 247 11.65 15.26 21.85
C GLU A 247 10.33 16.02 21.99
N ASP A 248 10.28 16.94 22.95
CA ASP A 248 9.11 17.77 23.23
C ASP A 248 9.22 19.15 22.56
N ASP A 249 10.44 19.62 22.25
CA ASP A 249 10.66 20.93 21.65
C ASP A 249 10.26 20.97 20.16
N PRO A 250 9.32 21.85 19.75
CA PRO A 250 8.84 21.89 18.37
C PRO A 250 9.91 22.16 17.30
N GLU A 251 10.92 22.98 17.60
CA GLU A 251 11.98 23.31 16.63
C GLU A 251 12.94 22.13 16.45
N ALA A 252 13.34 21.48 17.54
CA ALA A 252 14.14 20.26 17.52
C ALA A 252 13.40 19.11 16.82
N ARG A 253 12.09 18.93 17.10
CA ARG A 253 11.23 17.97 16.38
C ARG A 253 11.22 18.23 14.87
N ASN A 254 11.06 19.49 14.46
CA ASN A 254 11.06 19.86 13.05
C ASN A 254 12.43 19.56 12.38
N SER A 255 13.52 19.85 13.07
CA SER A 255 14.87 19.52 12.60
C SER A 255 15.07 18.01 12.41
N LEU A 256 14.63 17.19 13.37
CA LEU A 256 14.67 15.73 13.26
C LEU A 256 13.82 15.22 12.10
N ALA A 257 12.60 15.74 11.94
CA ALA A 257 11.71 15.38 10.83
C ALA A 257 12.32 15.72 9.46
N LEU A 258 12.99 16.88 9.33
CA LEU A 258 13.70 17.26 8.10
C LEU A 258 14.87 16.31 7.79
N ARG A 259 15.61 15.85 8.81
CA ARG A 259 16.68 14.86 8.62
C ARG A 259 16.14 13.51 8.15
N ILE A 260 15.03 13.04 8.74
CA ILE A 260 14.32 11.84 8.27
C ILE A 260 13.87 12.01 6.81
N GLY A 261 13.29 13.17 6.48
CA GLY A 261 12.89 13.51 5.11
C GLY A 261 14.07 13.48 4.14
N HIS A 262 15.23 14.02 4.56
CA HIS A 262 16.45 14.01 3.74
C HIS A 262 16.98 12.59 3.48
N LEU A 263 16.96 11.70 4.49
CA LEU A 263 17.33 10.29 4.29
C LEU A 263 16.47 9.62 3.20
N ARG A 264 15.17 9.94 3.18
CA ARG A 264 14.17 9.38 2.26
C ARG A 264 14.13 10.04 0.89
N ASP A 265 14.97 11.05 0.63
CA ASP A 265 14.97 11.78 -0.64
C ASP A 265 15.49 10.91 -1.80
N PRO A 266 14.72 10.70 -2.89
CA PRO A 266 15.16 9.88 -4.02
C PRO A 266 16.39 10.39 -4.77
N SER A 267 16.71 11.69 -4.68
CA SER A 267 17.95 12.24 -5.25
C SER A 267 19.15 11.75 -4.46
N ARG A 268 19.06 11.78 -3.13
CA ARG A 268 20.10 11.26 -2.23
C ARG A 268 20.27 9.75 -2.36
N LEU A 269 19.17 9.00 -2.51
CA LEU A 269 19.23 7.54 -2.70
C LEU A 269 20.06 7.15 -3.94
N ARG A 270 20.08 8.00 -4.98
CA ARG A 270 20.94 7.80 -6.15
C ARG A 270 22.41 8.01 -5.87
N ASP A 271 22.76 8.91 -4.94
CA ASP A 271 24.16 9.22 -4.60
C ASP A 271 24.83 8.05 -3.88
N VAL A 272 24.07 7.31 -3.05
CA VAL A 272 24.58 6.15 -2.29
C VAL A 272 24.45 4.83 -3.06
N LEU A 273 23.75 4.84 -4.21
CA LEU A 273 23.50 3.65 -5.02
C LEU A 273 24.79 2.96 -5.46
N ALA A 274 25.78 3.74 -5.89
CA ALA A 274 27.06 3.22 -6.34
C ALA A 274 27.82 2.49 -5.22
N GLU A 275 27.70 2.96 -3.97
CA GLU A 275 28.31 2.30 -2.80
C GLU A 275 27.66 0.95 -2.54
N VAL A 276 26.32 0.90 -2.53
CA VAL A 276 25.56 -0.35 -2.33
C VAL A 276 25.86 -1.38 -3.43
N LEU A 277 25.95 -0.94 -4.70
CA LEU A 277 26.27 -1.84 -5.81
C LEU A 277 27.68 -2.43 -5.68
N VAL A 278 28.66 -1.65 -5.24
CA VAL A 278 30.02 -2.15 -4.98
C VAL A 278 30.04 -3.15 -3.82
N GLU A 279 29.26 -2.91 -2.77
CA GLU A 279 29.12 -3.84 -1.64
C GLU A 279 28.56 -5.20 -2.10
N LEU A 280 27.50 -5.19 -2.94
CA LEU A 280 26.90 -6.40 -3.50
C LEU A 280 27.85 -7.19 -4.40
N GLU A 281 28.70 -6.51 -5.18
CA GLU A 281 29.69 -7.17 -6.02
C GLU A 281 30.82 -7.83 -5.20
N ALA A 282 31.18 -7.24 -4.06
CA ALA A 282 32.27 -7.72 -3.21
C ALA A 282 31.92 -9.04 -2.49
N ASP A 283 30.65 -9.25 -2.15
CA ASP A 283 30.18 -10.50 -1.51
C ASP A 283 30.16 -11.70 -2.47
N LEU A 284 30.28 -11.47 -3.79
CA LEU A 284 30.36 -12.51 -4.82
C LEU A 284 31.79 -13.00 -5.11
N THR A 285 32.82 -12.44 -4.46
CA THR A 285 34.25 -12.77 -4.66
C THR A 285 34.92 -13.38 -3.45
#